data_AF-V2UPJ0-F1
#
_entry.id   AF-V2UPJ0-F1
#
_cell.length_a   1.000
_cell.length_b   1.000
_cell.length_c   1.000
_cell.angle_alpha   90.00
_cell.angle_beta   90.00
_cell.angle_gamma   90.00
#
_symmetry.space_group_name_H-M   'P 1'
#
loop_
_entity.id
_entity.type
_entity.pdbx_description
1 polymer ?
#
loop_
_entity_poly.entity_id
_entity_poly.type
_entity_poly.pdbx_seq_one_letter_code
_entity_poly.pdbx_strand_id
1 'polypeptide(L)'
;MDEANLSDVNIIPDENLQDVNDFAELCGCGPNNISVKLQDSSGAVFWACHSQWKPDDYAAFKAMDIPAQYQASMSKLYERAVLDGDARQNWEAALSELGLSIVK
;
A
#
# COMPACT_ATOMS: atom_id res chain seq x y z
N MET A 1 -1.84 13.19 22.30
CA MET A 1 -0.92 13.14 21.15
C MET A 1 -1.28 11.84 20.48
N ASP A 2 -2.06 11.90 19.42
CA ASP A 2 -2.58 10.69 18.78
C ASP A 2 -1.41 9.94 18.15
N GLU A 3 -1.21 8.71 18.64
CA GLU A 3 -0.09 7.84 18.28
C GLU A 3 -0.33 7.26 16.87
N ALA A 4 0.75 6.90 16.17
CA ALA A 4 0.65 6.24 14.86
C ALA A 4 0.22 4.78 15.01
N ASN A 5 -1.06 4.56 15.33
CA ASN A 5 -1.66 3.26 15.65
C ASN A 5 -2.48 2.65 14.50
N LEU A 6 -2.51 3.27 13.32
CA LEU A 6 -3.14 2.71 12.14
C LEU A 6 -2.09 1.96 11.31
N SER A 7 -2.22 0.64 11.21
CA SER A 7 -1.42 -0.15 10.27
C SER A 7 -2.06 -0.13 8.90
N ASP A 8 -1.32 0.26 7.87
CA ASP A 8 -1.77 0.20 6.49
C ASP A 8 -0.87 -0.71 5.64
N VAL A 9 -1.48 -1.44 4.73
CA VAL A 9 -0.81 -2.33 3.77
C VAL A 9 -1.33 -1.98 2.39
N ASN A 10 -0.42 -1.63 1.48
CA ASN A 10 -0.75 -1.38 0.08
C ASN A 10 -0.06 -2.41 -0.80
N ILE A 11 -0.78 -2.96 -1.78
CA ILE A 11 -0.29 -3.97 -2.71
C ILE A 11 -0.77 -3.63 -4.11
N ILE A 12 0.13 -3.70 -5.09
CA ILE A 12 -0.14 -3.31 -6.47
C ILE A 12 0.51 -4.30 -7.45
N PRO A 13 -0.10 -4.59 -8.63
CA PRO A 13 0.58 -5.30 -9.71
C PRO A 13 1.83 -4.54 -10.21
N ASP A 14 2.83 -5.28 -10.68
CA ASP A 14 4.09 -4.74 -11.25
C ASP A 14 3.85 -3.65 -12.33
N GLU A 15 2.86 -3.86 -13.20
CA GLU A 15 2.52 -2.96 -14.30
C GLU A 15 2.02 -1.57 -13.86
N ASN A 16 1.56 -1.43 -12.61
CA ASN A 16 1.04 -0.17 -12.06
C ASN A 16 1.97 0.46 -11.02
N LEU A 17 3.11 -0.17 -10.71
CA LEU A 17 4.03 0.27 -9.66
C LEU A 17 4.48 1.73 -9.83
N GLN A 18 4.86 2.10 -11.06
CA GLN A 18 5.41 3.43 -11.33
C GLN A 18 4.40 4.54 -11.01
N ASP A 19 3.17 4.41 -11.51
CA ASP A 19 2.10 5.39 -11.27
C ASP A 19 1.81 5.57 -9.78
N VAL A 20 1.85 4.48 -9.01
CA VAL A 20 1.62 4.54 -7.56
C VAL A 20 2.78 5.21 -6.83
N ASN A 21 4.02 4.92 -7.21
CA ASN A 21 5.19 5.57 -6.63
C ASN A 21 5.25 7.07 -7.00
N ASP A 22 4.91 7.43 -8.23
CA ASP A 22 4.85 8.84 -8.67
C ASP A 22 3.79 9.61 -7.87
N PHE A 23 2.60 9.03 -7.67
CA PHE A 23 1.57 9.66 -6.85
C PHE A 23 1.98 9.75 -5.37
N ALA A 24 2.60 8.69 -4.82
CA ALA A 24 3.10 8.71 -3.45
C ALA A 24 4.14 9.83 -3.25
N GLU A 25 5.03 10.05 -4.23
CA GLU A 25 5.97 11.17 -4.20
C GLU A 25 5.27 12.53 -4.25
N LEU A 26 4.25 12.70 -5.10
CA LEU A 26 3.41 13.92 -5.15
C LEU A 26 2.72 14.21 -3.82
N CYS A 27 2.29 13.17 -3.11
CA CYS A 27 1.69 13.26 -1.78
C CYS A 27 2.71 13.43 -0.64
N GLY A 28 4.01 13.47 -0.94
CA GLY A 28 5.08 13.63 0.06
C GLY A 28 5.41 12.36 0.84
N CYS A 29 4.98 11.18 0.38
CA CYS A 29 5.32 9.88 0.99
C CYS A 29 6.73 9.40 0.60
N GLY A 30 7.33 10.02 -0.43
CA GLY A 30 8.68 9.73 -0.91
C GLY A 30 8.74 8.80 -2.13
N PRO A 31 9.88 8.80 -2.85
CA PRO A 31 10.05 7.96 -4.04
C PRO A 31 10.23 6.49 -3.65
N ASN A 32 9.72 5.57 -4.49
CA ASN A 32 9.74 4.13 -4.25
C ASN A 32 9.06 3.70 -2.93
N ASN A 33 7.94 4.34 -2.60
CA ASN A 33 7.15 4.02 -1.41
C ASN A 33 6.77 2.53 -1.37
N ILE A 34 6.39 1.97 -2.53
CA ILE A 34 6.15 0.53 -2.70
C ILE A 34 7.45 -0.15 -3.14
N SER A 35 8.02 -1.00 -2.27
CA SER A 35 9.40 -1.52 -2.43
C SER A 35 9.57 -3.02 -2.12
N VAL A 36 8.58 -3.69 -1.55
CA VAL A 36 8.65 -5.13 -1.25
C VAL A 36 8.12 -5.92 -2.44
N LYS A 37 8.98 -6.72 -3.07
CA LYS A 37 8.58 -7.57 -4.19
C LYS A 37 7.86 -8.83 -3.71
N LEU A 38 6.70 -9.10 -4.28
CA LEU A 38 5.83 -10.24 -3.99
C LEU A 38 5.54 -11.04 -5.26
N GLN A 39 5.10 -12.28 -5.08
CA GLN A 39 4.59 -13.12 -6.15
C GLN A 39 3.41 -13.97 -5.69
N ASP A 40 2.49 -14.27 -6.60
CA ASP A 40 1.42 -15.26 -6.40
C ASP A 40 1.85 -16.67 -6.81
N SER A 41 0.93 -17.64 -6.72
CA SER A 41 1.18 -19.03 -7.14
C SER A 41 1.35 -19.23 -8.65
N SER A 42 0.93 -18.26 -9.48
CA SER A 42 1.09 -18.30 -10.93
C SER A 42 2.44 -17.73 -11.40
N GLY A 43 3.15 -17.03 -10.50
CA GLY A 43 4.39 -16.30 -10.80
C GLY A 43 4.14 -14.86 -11.22
N ALA A 44 2.92 -14.34 -11.12
CA ALA A 44 2.64 -12.93 -11.33
C ALA A 44 3.30 -12.09 -10.23
N VAL A 45 3.92 -10.98 -10.62
CA VAL A 45 4.69 -10.11 -9.72
C VAL A 45 3.80 -8.99 -9.19
N PHE A 46 3.91 -8.76 -7.89
CA PHE A 46 3.28 -7.67 -7.18
C PHE A 46 4.32 -6.92 -6.36
N TRP A 47 3.98 -5.72 -5.94
CA TRP A 47 4.80 -4.92 -5.05
C TRP A 47 3.95 -4.42 -3.91
N ALA A 48 4.58 -4.26 -2.75
CA ALA A 48 3.89 -3.88 -1.55
C ALA A 48 4.71 -2.96 -0.65
N CYS A 49 4.00 -2.27 0.23
CA CYS A 49 4.57 -1.58 1.37
C CYS A 49 3.67 -1.78 2.59
N HIS A 50 4.28 -1.58 3.75
CA HIS A 50 3.59 -1.44 5.02
C HIS A 50 3.96 -0.08 5.60
N SER A 51 2.97 0.61 6.17
CA SER A 51 3.17 1.88 6.82
C SER A 51 2.35 1.98 8.11
N GLN A 52 2.83 2.81 9.03
CA GLN A 52 2.08 3.21 10.23
C GLN A 52 1.68 4.68 10.11
N TRP A 53 0.40 4.94 10.30
CA TRP A 53 -0.17 6.27 10.21
C TRP A 53 -0.80 6.70 11.53
N LYS A 54 -0.86 8.01 11.74
CA LYS A 54 -1.88 8.57 12.62
C LYS A 54 -3.22 8.53 11.89
N PRO A 55 -4.32 8.18 12.57
CA PRO A 55 -5.63 8.08 11.91
C PRO A 55 -6.06 9.36 11.21
N ASP A 56 -5.81 10.53 11.80
CA ASP A 56 -6.18 11.83 11.22
C ASP A 56 -5.37 12.17 9.96
N ASP A 57 -4.06 11.90 9.99
CA ASP A 57 -3.17 12.10 8.83
C ASP A 57 -3.57 11.16 7.68
N TYR A 58 -3.92 9.91 7.99
CA TYR A 58 -4.44 8.96 7.01
C TYR A 58 -5.78 9.42 6.43
N ALA A 59 -6.72 9.87 7.26
CA ALA A 59 -8.00 10.38 6.79
C ALA A 59 -7.83 11.59 5.87
N ALA A 60 -6.90 12.50 6.18
CA ALA A 60 -6.56 13.64 5.32
C ALA A 60 -5.95 13.18 3.99
N PHE A 61 -5.06 12.18 4.01
CA PHE A 61 -4.50 11.58 2.80
C PHE A 61 -5.59 10.94 1.91
N LYS A 62 -6.52 10.17 2.50
CA LYS A 62 -7.63 9.54 1.77
C LYS A 62 -8.63 10.54 1.16
N ALA A 63 -8.68 11.77 1.69
CA ALA A 63 -9.51 12.83 1.16
C ALA A 63 -8.87 13.59 -0.02
N MET A 64 -7.61 13.31 -0.36
CA MET A 64 -6.94 13.92 -1.50
C MET A 64 -7.53 13.43 -2.82
N ASP A 65 -7.70 14.36 -3.77
CA ASP A 65 -8.11 14.02 -5.12
C ASP A 65 -6.98 13.28 -5.85
N ILE A 66 -7.31 12.13 -6.42
CA ILE A 66 -6.40 11.37 -7.28
C ILE A 66 -6.46 11.98 -8.69
N PRO A 67 -5.35 12.54 -9.21
CA PRO A 67 -5.29 13.07 -10.57
C PRO A 67 -5.72 12.03 -11.61
N ALA A 68 -6.42 12.47 -12.66
CA ALA A 68 -7.05 11.60 -13.66
C ALA A 68 -6.08 10.57 -14.27
N GLN A 69 -4.81 10.94 -14.47
CA GLN A 69 -3.81 10.04 -15.03
C GLN A 69 -3.48 8.83 -14.13
N TYR A 70 -3.67 8.94 -12.81
CA TYR A 70 -3.36 7.86 -11.86
C TYR A 70 -4.59 7.04 -11.47
N GLN A 71 -5.81 7.49 -11.79
CA GLN A 71 -7.04 6.83 -11.35
C GLN A 71 -7.15 5.37 -11.77
N ALA A 72 -6.71 5.05 -12.99
CA ALA A 72 -6.74 3.67 -13.49
C ALA A 72 -5.83 2.75 -12.65
N SER A 73 -4.59 3.16 -12.41
CA SER A 73 -3.62 2.42 -11.59
C SER A 73 -4.04 2.34 -10.12
N MET A 74 -4.54 3.45 -9.56
CA MET A 74 -5.05 3.48 -8.18
C MET A 74 -6.27 2.58 -7.97
N SER A 75 -7.10 2.37 -8.99
CA SER A 75 -8.21 1.41 -8.90
C SER A 75 -7.76 -0.06 -8.74
N LYS A 76 -6.49 -0.34 -8.99
CA LYS A 76 -5.87 -1.67 -8.81
C LYS A 76 -5.13 -1.80 -7.47
N LEU A 77 -4.96 -0.70 -6.74
CA LEU A 77 -4.30 -0.70 -5.45
C LEU A 77 -5.17 -1.45 -4.45
N TYR A 78 -4.68 -2.59 -3.98
CA TYR A 78 -5.20 -3.21 -2.77
C TYR A 78 -4.73 -2.40 -1.58
N GLU A 79 -5.65 -2.06 -0.68
CA GLU A 79 -5.36 -1.32 0.55
C GLU A 79 -6.06 -1.99 1.72
N ARG A 80 -5.35 -2.11 2.84
CA ARG A 80 -5.87 -2.68 4.09
C ARG A 80 -5.36 -1.90 5.29
N ALA A 81 -6.22 -1.04 5.82
CA ALA A 81 -5.98 -0.29 7.05
C ALA A 81 -6.65 -0.95 8.26
N VAL A 82 -5.91 -1.12 9.35
CA VAL A 82 -6.38 -1.67 10.63
C VAL A 82 -5.96 -0.73 11.76
N LEU A 83 -6.95 -0.16 12.46
CA LEU A 83 -6.73 0.68 13.63
C LEU A 83 -6.39 -0.17 14.85
N ASP A 84 -5.40 0.29 15.62
CA ASP A 84 -4.84 -0.42 16.79
C ASP A 84 -4.36 -1.85 16.46
N GLY A 85 -4.10 -2.11 15.17
CA GLY A 85 -3.68 -3.41 14.66
C GLY A 85 -2.17 -3.60 14.73
N ASP A 86 -1.74 -4.83 14.99
CA ASP A 86 -0.34 -5.20 14.83
C ASP A 86 0.05 -5.19 13.35
N ALA A 87 1.11 -4.43 13.04
CA ALA A 87 1.63 -4.25 11.69
C ALA A 87 1.94 -5.57 10.98
N ARG A 88 2.56 -6.50 11.71
CA ARG A 88 2.99 -7.78 11.17
C ARG A 88 1.79 -8.69 10.93
N GLN A 89 0.83 -8.74 11.85
CA GLN A 89 -0.40 -9.51 11.66
C GLN A 89 -1.22 -8.98 10.48
N ASN A 90 -1.31 -7.65 10.33
CA ASN A 90 -2.03 -7.06 9.19
C ASN A 90 -1.35 -7.42 7.86
N TRP A 91 -0.02 -7.35 7.82
CA TRP A 91 0.78 -7.76 6.66
C TRP A 91 0.60 -9.25 6.32
N GLU A 92 0.78 -10.14 7.29
CA GLU A 92 0.64 -11.60 7.11
C GLU A 92 -0.79 -11.96 6.66
N ALA A 93 -1.81 -11.28 7.20
CA ALA A 93 -3.21 -11.45 6.79
C ALA A 93 -3.44 -11.02 5.33
N ALA A 94 -2.94 -9.86 4.91
CA ALA A 94 -3.06 -9.38 3.54
C ALA A 94 -2.39 -10.34 2.54
N LEU A 95 -1.18 -10.80 2.85
CA LEU A 95 -0.48 -11.78 2.00
C LEU A 95 -1.25 -13.11 1.92
N SER A 96 -1.76 -13.60 3.05
CA SER A 96 -2.53 -14.85 3.08
C SER A 96 -3.85 -14.73 2.31
N GLU A 97 -4.55 -13.59 2.41
CA GLU A 97 -5.81 -13.33 1.71
C GLU A 97 -5.64 -13.33 0.20
N LEU A 98 -4.54 -12.73 -0.28
CA LEU A 98 -4.25 -12.60 -1.71
C LEU A 98 -3.43 -13.77 -2.28
N GLY A 99 -3.02 -14.73 -1.45
CA GLY A 99 -2.17 -15.84 -1.88
C GLY A 99 -0.78 -15.39 -2.34
N LEU A 100 -0.25 -14.34 -1.72
CA LEU A 100 1.04 -13.73 -2.06
C LEU A 100 2.17 -14.18 -1.13
N SER A 101 3.39 -14.16 -1.64
CA SER A 101 4.60 -14.46 -0.89
C SER A 101 5.73 -13.52 -1.25
N ILE A 102 6.64 -13.25 -0.30
CA ILE A 102 7.82 -12.40 -0.53
C ILE A 102 8.78 -13.12 -1.47
N VAL A 103 9.21 -12.41 -2.53
CA VAL A 103 10.27 -12.86 -3.42
C VAL A 103 11.62 -12.57 -2.74
N LYS A 104 12.42 -13.61 -2.54
CA LYS A 104 13.76 -13.50 -1.92
C LYS A 104 14.84 -13.13 -2.94
#